data_AF-B7PF62-F1
#
_entry.id   AF-B7PF62-F1
#
_cell.length_a   1.000
_cell.length_b   1.000
_cell.length_c   1.000
_cell.angle_alpha   90.00
_cell.angle_beta   90.00
_cell.angle_gamma   90.00
#
_symmetry.space_group_name_H-M   'P 1'
#
loop_
_entity.id
_entity.type
_entity.pdbx_description
1 polymer ?
#
loop_
_entity_poly.entity_id
_entity_poly.type
_entity_poly.pdbx_seq_one_letter_code
_entity_poly.pdbx_strand_id
1 'polypeptide(L)'
;MTPPCFVALVLVLLGCAEAVTIGKDGSYENVIVAIGKDVVYQKDIIVNLKALFRKASAFLLKATRGKFYFKDVIISMPKNWPKKNSRKEVWEDQFDQANVQVVSGLTEPDTLNPGRSFPEDFNPVRLPADFLRELNTTSTKKFGKPEYHLIHHWANHRYGVFPEHASTPDKEVYCSRGKRLTMADSTVSSRPY
;
A
#
# COMPACT_ATOMS: atom_id res chain seq x y z
N MET A 1 14.86 34.28 -50.57
CA MET A 1 14.67 32.85 -50.30
C MET A 1 15.31 32.54 -48.95
N THR A 2 14.51 32.44 -47.90
CA THR A 2 14.93 32.05 -46.54
C THR A 2 14.26 30.71 -46.21
N PRO A 3 14.97 29.72 -45.65
CA PRO A 3 14.34 28.46 -45.29
C PRO A 3 13.59 28.64 -43.96
N PRO A 4 12.42 28.02 -43.76
CA PRO A 4 11.80 27.99 -42.46
C PRO A 4 12.59 27.02 -41.57
N CYS A 5 13.15 27.56 -40.49
CA CYS A 5 13.80 26.79 -39.43
C CYS A 5 12.69 26.03 -38.69
N PHE A 6 12.57 24.72 -38.94
CA PHE A 6 11.69 23.86 -38.15
C PHE A 6 12.32 23.65 -36.77
N VAL A 7 11.84 24.38 -35.77
CA VAL A 7 12.14 24.11 -34.37
C VAL A 7 11.38 22.84 -33.98
N ALA A 8 12.06 21.70 -34.03
CA ALA A 8 11.53 20.46 -33.47
C ALA A 8 11.52 20.57 -31.94
N LEU A 9 10.34 20.76 -31.37
CA LEU A 9 10.11 20.66 -29.93
C LEU A 9 10.23 19.18 -29.54
N VAL A 10 11.43 18.74 -29.16
CA VAL A 10 11.63 17.43 -28.53
C VAL A 10 11.08 17.53 -27.11
N LEU A 11 9.84 17.08 -26.93
CA LEU A 11 9.26 16.87 -25.61
C LEU A 11 10.00 15.70 -24.96
N VAL A 12 11.06 15.99 -24.22
CA VAL A 12 11.71 15.00 -23.35
C VAL A 12 10.67 14.66 -22.28
N LEU A 13 10.06 13.48 -22.41
CA LEU A 13 9.25 12.89 -21.36
C LEU A 13 10.15 12.73 -20.13
N LEU A 14 10.06 13.69 -19.20
CA LEU A 14 10.56 13.51 -17.84
C LEU A 14 9.89 12.23 -17.33
N GLY A 15 10.70 11.30 -16.81
CA GLY A 15 10.26 9.98 -16.40
C GLY A 15 9.07 10.07 -15.45
N CYS A 16 7.88 9.81 -15.96
CA CYS A 16 6.72 9.55 -15.13
C CYS A 16 7.06 8.37 -14.23
N ALA A 17 6.74 8.46 -12.95
CA ALA A 17 6.66 7.28 -12.10
C ALA A 17 5.91 6.19 -12.87
N GLU A 18 6.49 5.00 -12.98
CA GLU A 18 5.83 3.90 -13.68
C GLU A 18 4.53 3.60 -12.94
N ALA A 19 3.39 3.92 -13.56
CA ALA A 19 2.09 3.65 -12.98
C ALA A 19 1.94 2.15 -12.71
N VAL A 20 1.24 1.79 -11.62
CA VAL A 20 0.98 0.39 -11.30
C VAL A 20 0.22 -0.27 -12.45
N THR A 21 0.82 -1.30 -13.02
CA THR A 21 0.20 -2.11 -14.07
C THR A 21 -0.32 -3.42 -13.48
N ILE A 22 -1.29 -4.01 -14.18
CA ILE A 22 -1.79 -5.35 -13.87
C ILE A 22 -1.41 -6.25 -15.05
N GLY A 23 -0.55 -7.22 -14.79
CA GLY A 23 -0.14 -8.24 -15.74
C GLY A 23 -1.30 -9.12 -16.17
N LYS A 24 -1.13 -9.88 -17.27
CA LYS A 24 -2.18 -10.79 -17.80
C LYS A 24 -2.57 -11.90 -16.82
N ASP A 25 -1.66 -12.25 -15.92
CA ASP A 25 -1.84 -13.20 -14.82
C ASP A 25 -2.36 -12.54 -13.53
N GLY A 26 -2.75 -11.26 -13.61
CA GLY A 26 -3.25 -10.45 -12.50
C GLY A 26 -2.17 -10.00 -11.52
N SER A 27 -0.90 -10.03 -11.92
CA SER A 27 0.18 -9.51 -11.11
C SER A 27 0.16 -7.98 -11.04
N TYR A 28 0.17 -7.41 -9.84
CA TYR A 28 0.53 -6.00 -9.68
C TYR A 28 2.05 -5.84 -9.88
N GLU A 29 2.41 -5.00 -10.85
CA GLU A 29 3.79 -4.66 -11.18
C GLU A 29 4.03 -3.16 -10.97
N ASN A 30 5.29 -2.77 -10.78
CA ASN A 30 5.71 -1.39 -10.56
C ASN A 30 5.02 -0.73 -9.36
N VAL A 31 4.75 -1.48 -8.28
CA VAL A 31 4.18 -0.92 -7.06
C VAL A 31 5.23 -0.10 -6.32
N ILE A 32 5.04 1.22 -6.28
CA ILE A 32 5.99 2.13 -5.66
C ILE A 32 5.68 2.26 -4.17
N VAL A 33 6.68 1.96 -3.37
CA VAL A 33 6.69 2.17 -1.92
C VAL A 33 7.77 3.17 -1.59
N ALA A 34 7.40 4.32 -1.02
CA ALA A 34 8.37 5.34 -0.66
C ALA A 34 8.43 5.55 0.84
N ILE A 35 9.65 5.69 1.36
CA ILE A 35 9.88 6.01 2.77
C ILE A 35 10.13 7.51 2.90
N GLY A 36 9.41 8.15 3.82
CA GLY A 36 9.52 9.59 4.07
C GLY A 36 10.90 10.00 4.58
N LYS A 37 11.35 11.19 4.20
CA LYS A 37 12.66 11.77 4.60
C LYS A 37 12.81 11.96 6.11
N ASP A 38 11.69 12.10 6.80
CA ASP A 38 11.51 12.26 8.24
C ASP A 38 11.54 10.93 9.00
N VAL A 39 11.45 9.79 8.30
CA VAL A 39 11.54 8.47 8.94
C VAL A 39 12.99 8.18 9.33
N VAL A 40 13.21 7.98 10.63
CA VAL A 40 14.51 7.61 11.19
C VAL A 40 14.96 6.25 10.66
N TYR A 41 16.18 6.20 10.12
CA TYR A 41 16.74 4.97 9.56
C TYR A 41 16.83 3.87 10.62
N GLN A 42 16.22 2.72 10.30
CA GLN A 42 16.38 1.48 11.04
C GLN A 42 16.46 0.32 10.05
N LYS A 43 17.39 -0.61 10.29
CA LYS A 43 17.65 -1.74 9.39
C LYS A 43 16.41 -2.61 9.16
N ASP A 44 15.57 -2.73 10.18
CA ASP A 44 14.42 -3.63 10.18
C ASP A 44 13.27 -3.14 9.28
N ILE A 45 13.14 -1.83 9.04
CA ILE A 45 12.06 -1.28 8.21
C ILE A 45 12.07 -1.93 6.81
N ILE A 46 13.23 -2.02 6.16
CA ILE A 46 13.33 -2.60 4.82
C ILE A 46 13.08 -4.11 4.83
N VAL A 47 13.58 -4.80 5.85
CA VAL A 47 13.39 -6.26 6.01
C VAL A 47 11.92 -6.57 6.21
N ASN A 48 11.26 -5.84 7.12
CA ASN A 48 9.87 -6.01 7.45
C ASN A 48 8.94 -5.57 6.32
N LEU A 49 9.28 -4.51 5.58
CA LEU A 49 8.53 -4.10 4.39
C LEU A 49 8.53 -5.21 3.32
N LYS A 50 9.70 -5.82 3.04
CA LYS A 50 9.79 -6.98 2.13
C LYS A 50 8.98 -8.17 2.64
N ALA A 51 9.02 -8.45 3.95
CA ALA A 51 8.25 -9.53 4.54
C ALA A 51 6.74 -9.27 4.45
N LEU A 52 6.30 -8.04 4.74
CA LEU A 52 4.92 -7.61 4.66
C LEU A 52 4.36 -7.78 3.24
N PHE A 53 5.06 -7.28 2.22
CA PHE A 53 4.62 -7.43 0.83
C PHE A 53 4.57 -8.89 0.38
N ARG A 54 5.50 -9.74 0.82
CA ARG A 54 5.44 -11.19 0.55
C ARG A 54 4.21 -11.85 1.18
N LYS A 55 3.95 -11.55 2.46
CA LYS A 55 2.76 -12.07 3.17
C LYS A 55 1.46 -11.56 2.53
N ALA A 56 1.40 -10.27 2.18
CA ALA A 56 0.26 -9.65 1.52
C ALA A 56 0.03 -10.24 0.12
N SER A 57 1.10 -10.46 -0.65
CA SER A 57 1.03 -11.11 -1.96
C SER A 57 0.46 -12.53 -1.86
N ALA A 58 0.96 -13.34 -0.93
CA ALA A 58 0.44 -14.68 -0.67
C ALA A 58 -1.03 -14.67 -0.18
N PHE A 59 -1.38 -13.75 0.72
CA PHE A 59 -2.74 -13.61 1.21
C PHE A 59 -3.70 -13.20 0.09
N LEU A 60 -3.34 -12.20 -0.72
CA LEU A 60 -4.15 -11.72 -1.83
C LEU A 60 -4.38 -12.80 -2.89
N LEU A 61 -3.32 -13.56 -3.22
CA LEU A 61 -3.42 -14.68 -4.15
C LEU A 61 -4.42 -15.72 -3.64
N LYS A 62 -4.34 -16.08 -2.35
CA LYS A 62 -5.29 -17.02 -1.74
C LYS A 62 -6.72 -16.45 -1.70
N ALA A 63 -6.88 -15.22 -1.23
CA ALA A 63 -8.19 -14.57 -1.06
C ALA A 63 -8.91 -14.38 -2.39
N THR A 64 -8.17 -14.16 -3.48
CA THR A 64 -8.71 -13.95 -4.82
C THR A 64 -8.77 -15.22 -5.67
N ARG A 65 -8.51 -16.39 -5.07
CA ARG A 65 -8.49 -17.72 -5.74
C ARG A 65 -7.50 -17.79 -6.91
N GLY A 66 -6.30 -17.27 -6.69
CA GLY A 66 -5.19 -17.32 -7.64
C GLY A 66 -5.16 -16.19 -8.66
N LYS A 67 -5.94 -15.11 -8.47
CA LYS A 67 -6.10 -14.06 -9.48
C LYS A 67 -5.17 -12.87 -9.32
N PHE A 68 -4.95 -12.38 -8.11
CA PHE A 68 -4.19 -11.15 -7.89
C PHE A 68 -3.08 -11.34 -6.86
N TYR A 69 -1.92 -10.78 -7.14
CA TYR A 69 -0.75 -10.85 -6.26
C TYR A 69 0.24 -9.72 -6.57
N PHE A 70 1.10 -9.36 -5.61
CA PHE A 70 2.20 -8.42 -5.86
C PHE A 70 3.39 -9.16 -6.45
N LYS A 71 3.85 -8.72 -7.62
CA LYS A 71 4.99 -9.32 -8.33
C LYS A 71 6.21 -8.41 -8.33
N ASP A 72 6.02 -7.13 -8.66
CA ASP A 72 7.09 -6.15 -8.65
C ASP A 72 6.78 -4.98 -7.72
N VAL A 73 7.71 -4.71 -6.80
CA VAL A 73 7.59 -3.70 -5.74
C VAL A 73 8.89 -2.91 -5.67
N ILE A 74 8.81 -1.63 -5.96
CA ILE A 74 9.93 -0.70 -6.01
C ILE A 74 9.96 0.07 -4.69
N ILE A 75 11.03 -0.12 -3.90
CA ILE A 75 11.19 0.58 -2.62
C ILE A 75 12.10 1.80 -2.82
N SER A 76 11.50 2.99 -2.84
CA SER A 76 12.20 4.28 -2.82
C SER A 76 12.67 4.61 -1.41
N MET A 77 13.96 4.94 -1.28
CA MET A 77 14.62 5.24 -0.01
C MET A 77 15.03 6.70 0.07
N PRO A 78 14.92 7.35 1.25
CA PRO A 78 15.41 8.69 1.48
C PRO A 78 16.89 8.87 1.11
N LYS A 79 17.23 10.07 0.65
CA LYS A 79 18.61 10.44 0.33
C LYS A 79 19.52 10.49 1.56
N ASN A 80 18.97 10.78 2.74
CA ASN A 80 19.68 10.79 4.02
C ASN A 80 19.92 9.40 4.61
N TRP A 81 19.35 8.33 4.03
CA TRP A 81 19.60 6.96 4.47
C TRP A 81 20.91 6.39 3.89
N PRO A 82 21.67 5.56 4.63
CA PRO A 82 22.92 4.99 4.15
C PRO A 82 22.79 4.32 2.79
N LYS A 83 23.69 4.68 1.85
CA LYS A 83 23.74 4.04 0.52
C LYS A 83 24.17 2.59 0.66
N LYS A 84 23.53 1.70 -0.09
CA LYS A 84 23.97 0.31 -0.30
C LYS A 84 24.50 0.20 -1.73
N ASN A 85 25.56 -0.60 -1.91
CA ASN A 85 26.27 -0.74 -3.18
C ASN A 85 25.39 -1.25 -4.35
N SER A 86 24.24 -1.87 -4.06
CA SER A 86 23.30 -2.41 -5.05
C SER A 86 22.09 -1.51 -5.34
N ARG A 87 22.11 -0.24 -4.91
CA ARG A 87 20.99 0.69 -5.08
C ARG A 87 21.03 1.25 -6.51
N LYS A 88 19.97 1.05 -7.30
CA LYS A 88 19.73 1.87 -8.50
C LYS A 88 19.38 3.28 -8.01
N GLU A 89 20.16 4.28 -8.40
CA GLU A 89 19.80 5.67 -8.13
C GLU A 89 18.60 6.03 -9.01
N VAL A 90 17.47 6.33 -8.38
CA VAL A 90 16.35 7.00 -9.04
C VAL A 90 16.53 8.49 -8.79
N TRP A 91 16.42 9.29 -9.85
CA TRP A 91 16.79 10.71 -9.84
C TRP A 91 15.87 11.59 -8.96
N GLU A 92 14.71 11.07 -8.57
CA GLU A 92 13.64 11.86 -7.96
C GLU A 92 13.02 11.18 -6.73
N ASP A 93 12.60 12.01 -5.77
CA ASP A 93 11.83 11.54 -4.62
C ASP A 93 10.43 11.13 -5.08
N GLN A 94 10.17 9.82 -5.12
CA GLN A 94 8.89 9.26 -5.56
C GLN A 94 7.81 9.32 -4.46
N PHE A 95 8.08 9.96 -3.32
CA PHE A 95 7.19 9.94 -2.16
C PHE A 95 5.78 10.43 -2.47
N ASP A 96 5.65 11.58 -3.13
CA ASP A 96 4.35 12.20 -3.42
C ASP A 96 3.52 11.45 -4.48
N GLN A 97 4.14 10.47 -5.17
CA GLN A 97 3.49 9.66 -6.21
C GLN A 97 3.40 8.18 -5.80
N ALA A 98 3.94 7.80 -4.65
CA ALA A 98 4.00 6.42 -4.21
C ALA A 98 2.61 5.86 -3.91
N ASN A 99 2.37 4.60 -4.27
CA ASN A 99 1.14 3.90 -3.92
C ASN A 99 1.08 3.60 -2.42
N VAL A 100 2.26 3.37 -1.82
CA VAL A 100 2.42 3.14 -0.39
C VAL A 100 3.48 4.09 0.16
N GLN A 101 3.10 4.89 1.15
CA GLN A 101 3.96 5.86 1.82
C GLN A 101 4.27 5.38 3.24
N VAL A 102 5.56 5.27 3.59
CA VAL A 102 5.99 4.99 4.96
C VAL A 102 6.25 6.31 5.66
N VAL A 103 5.49 6.61 6.71
CA VAL A 103 5.45 7.92 7.37
C VAL A 103 5.79 7.82 8.85
N SER A 104 6.34 8.91 9.41
CA SER A 104 6.50 9.06 10.86
C SER A 104 5.24 9.66 11.49
N GLY A 105 5.06 9.50 12.81
CA GLY A 105 3.98 10.14 13.57
C GLY A 105 2.56 9.54 13.39
N LEU A 106 2.37 8.62 12.44
CA LEU A 106 1.10 7.92 12.26
C LEU A 106 0.97 6.77 13.27
N THR A 107 -0.24 6.54 13.81
CA THR A 107 -0.50 5.52 14.84
C THR A 107 -0.87 4.16 14.26
N GLU A 108 -1.53 4.14 13.11
CA GLU A 108 -2.03 2.93 12.46
C GLU A 108 -2.05 3.10 10.93
N PRO A 109 -1.98 1.99 10.16
CA PRO A 109 -2.15 2.07 8.71
C PRO A 109 -3.46 2.75 8.31
N ASP A 110 -3.41 3.58 7.26
CA ASP A 110 -4.60 4.21 6.71
C ASP A 110 -4.47 4.53 5.20
N THR A 111 -5.44 5.29 4.69
CA THR A 111 -5.30 6.03 3.43
C THR A 111 -5.55 7.51 3.69
N LEU A 112 -5.04 8.41 2.84
CA LEU A 112 -5.19 9.86 2.98
C LEU A 112 -6.67 10.31 3.04
N ASN A 113 -7.55 9.67 2.27
CA ASN A 113 -8.99 9.87 2.26
C ASN A 113 -9.71 8.51 2.29
N PRO A 114 -9.99 7.95 3.48
CA PRO A 114 -10.62 6.64 3.62
C PRO A 114 -12.05 6.58 3.06
N GLY A 115 -12.76 7.70 3.04
CA GLY A 115 -14.15 7.81 2.59
C GLY A 115 -14.34 8.04 1.10
N ARG A 116 -13.26 7.99 0.30
CA ARG A 116 -13.37 8.23 -1.15
C ARG A 116 -14.09 7.08 -1.85
N SER A 117 -14.89 7.44 -2.85
CA SER A 117 -15.63 6.49 -3.69
C SER A 117 -14.96 6.24 -5.04
N PHE A 118 -14.15 7.19 -5.54
CA PHE A 118 -13.62 7.17 -6.89
C PHE A 118 -12.11 6.82 -6.90
N PRO A 119 -11.68 5.83 -7.71
CA PRO A 119 -10.28 5.41 -7.77
C PRO A 119 -9.30 6.43 -8.37
N GLU A 120 -9.81 7.44 -9.09
CA GLU A 120 -9.01 8.36 -9.92
C GLU A 120 -8.21 9.38 -9.10
N ASP A 121 -8.60 9.64 -7.86
CA ASP A 121 -7.88 10.56 -6.98
C ASP A 121 -6.61 9.93 -6.39
N PHE A 122 -5.61 10.75 -6.10
CA PHE A 122 -4.45 10.29 -5.33
C PHE A 122 -4.86 9.96 -3.89
N ASN A 123 -4.68 8.70 -3.47
CA ASN A 123 -4.99 8.27 -2.10
C ASN A 123 -4.05 7.14 -1.65
N PRO A 124 -2.79 7.46 -1.33
CA PRO A 124 -1.78 6.46 -1.02
C PRO A 124 -2.17 5.68 0.25
N VAL A 125 -1.76 4.41 0.29
CA VAL A 125 -1.73 3.67 1.56
C VAL A 125 -0.63 4.26 2.41
N ARG A 126 -0.91 4.68 3.64
CA ARG A 126 0.11 5.17 4.56
C ARG A 126 0.39 4.11 5.62
N LEU A 127 1.66 3.76 5.78
CA LEU A 127 2.13 2.81 6.77
C LEU A 127 2.98 3.55 7.81
N PRO A 128 2.67 3.43 9.11
CA PRO A 128 3.55 3.95 10.14
C PRO A 128 4.92 3.26 10.11
N ALA A 129 5.99 4.04 10.26
CA ALA A 129 7.33 3.47 10.41
C ALA A 129 7.43 2.54 11.63
N ASP A 130 6.78 2.89 12.74
CA ASP A 130 6.75 2.09 13.97
C ASP A 130 5.95 0.79 13.79
N PHE A 131 4.88 0.82 12.98
CA PHE A 131 4.16 -0.39 12.58
C PHE A 131 5.07 -1.38 11.83
N LEU A 132 5.96 -0.86 10.98
CA LEU A 132 6.95 -1.68 10.28
C LEU A 132 8.10 -2.13 11.18
N ARG A 133 8.56 -1.28 12.12
CA ARG A 133 9.59 -1.67 13.11
C ARG A 133 9.12 -2.85 13.96
N GLU A 134 7.86 -2.81 14.39
CA GLU A 134 7.27 -3.75 15.35
C GLU A 134 6.38 -4.79 14.66
N LEU A 135 6.59 -5.01 13.37
CA LEU A 135 5.74 -5.83 12.50
C LEU A 135 5.43 -7.20 13.12
N ASN A 136 6.43 -7.87 13.71
CA ASN A 136 6.28 -9.20 14.31
C ASN A 136 6.15 -9.18 15.85
N THR A 137 6.08 -8.00 16.48
CA THR A 137 6.00 -7.84 17.94
C THR A 137 4.69 -7.13 18.33
N THR A 138 4.76 -5.87 18.76
CA THR A 138 3.62 -5.10 19.27
C THR A 138 2.56 -4.90 18.20
N SER A 139 2.96 -4.64 16.94
CA SER A 139 2.00 -4.37 15.87
C SER A 139 1.15 -5.59 15.56
N THR A 140 1.74 -6.78 15.48
CA THR A 140 0.95 -8.02 15.31
C THR A 140 0.02 -8.27 16.49
N LYS A 141 0.45 -7.97 17.73
CA LYS A 141 -0.40 -8.13 18.92
C LYS A 141 -1.58 -7.15 18.93
N LYS A 142 -1.34 -5.89 18.56
CA LYS A 142 -2.34 -4.81 18.61
C LYS A 142 -3.33 -4.88 17.43
N PHE A 143 -2.81 -5.14 16.23
CA PHE A 143 -3.58 -5.02 14.99
C PHE A 143 -3.91 -6.38 14.35
N GLY A 144 -3.38 -7.48 14.89
CA GLY A 144 -3.50 -8.80 14.27
C GLY A 144 -2.55 -8.96 13.08
N LYS A 145 -3.00 -9.64 12.03
CA LYS A 145 -2.15 -9.95 10.88
C LYS A 145 -1.85 -8.69 10.07
N PRO A 146 -0.58 -8.24 9.98
CA PRO A 146 -0.26 -6.97 9.34
C PRO A 146 -0.53 -6.97 7.83
N GLU A 147 -0.46 -8.12 7.17
CA GLU A 147 -0.81 -8.25 5.75
C GLU A 147 -2.30 -7.95 5.47
N TYR A 148 -3.20 -8.12 6.45
CA TYR A 148 -4.62 -7.81 6.25
C TYR A 148 -4.84 -6.31 6.21
N HIS A 149 -4.11 -5.54 7.02
CA HIS A 149 -4.15 -4.07 7.00
C HIS A 149 -3.64 -3.52 5.68
N LEU A 150 -2.48 -4.01 5.20
CA LEU A 150 -1.97 -3.59 3.91
C LEU A 150 -2.98 -3.88 2.78
N ILE A 151 -3.56 -5.07 2.74
CA ILE A 151 -4.53 -5.41 1.68
C ILE A 151 -5.84 -4.65 1.82
N HIS A 152 -6.31 -4.39 3.04
CA HIS A 152 -7.50 -3.56 3.28
C HIS A 152 -7.32 -2.16 2.71
N HIS A 153 -6.24 -1.47 3.07
CA HIS A 153 -5.98 -0.12 2.56
C HIS A 153 -5.58 -0.14 1.07
N TRP A 154 -4.94 -1.20 0.58
CA TRP A 154 -4.70 -1.39 -0.86
C TRP A 154 -6.01 -1.46 -1.65
N ALA A 155 -7.03 -2.16 -1.15
CA ALA A 155 -8.34 -2.22 -1.79
C ALA A 155 -9.00 -0.83 -1.84
N ASN A 156 -8.88 -0.04 -0.77
CA ASN A 156 -9.31 1.36 -0.77
C ASN A 156 -8.51 2.20 -1.77
N HIS A 157 -7.17 2.06 -1.80
CA HIS A 157 -6.25 2.74 -2.72
C HIS A 157 -6.48 2.39 -4.21
N ARG A 158 -6.88 1.16 -4.54
CA ARG A 158 -7.01 0.75 -5.94
C ARG A 158 -8.44 0.79 -6.47
N TYR A 159 -9.41 0.53 -5.60
CA TYR A 159 -10.78 0.24 -6.00
C TYR A 159 -11.84 1.08 -5.25
N GLY A 160 -11.42 1.96 -4.32
CA GLY A 160 -12.37 2.77 -3.55
C GLY A 160 -13.25 1.93 -2.60
N VAL A 161 -12.78 0.74 -2.21
CA VAL A 161 -13.50 -0.10 -1.24
C VAL A 161 -13.53 0.62 0.11
N PHE A 162 -14.72 0.77 0.67
CA PHE A 162 -14.91 1.47 1.94
C PHE A 162 -14.32 0.69 3.12
N PRO A 163 -13.83 1.40 4.14
CA PRO A 163 -13.51 0.79 5.43
C PRO A 163 -14.81 0.36 6.12
N GLU A 164 -15.18 -0.91 5.99
CA GLU A 164 -16.34 -1.49 6.68
C GLU A 164 -15.95 -1.95 8.09
N HIS A 165 -15.72 -0.98 8.98
CA HIS A 165 -15.60 -1.25 10.41
C HIS A 165 -16.75 -0.62 11.19
N ALA A 166 -17.17 -1.31 12.25
CA ALA A 166 -18.12 -0.77 13.19
C ALA A 166 -17.50 0.47 13.85
N SER A 167 -18.20 1.60 13.86
CA SER A 167 -17.75 2.79 14.62
C SER A 167 -17.72 2.51 16.14
N THR A 168 -18.50 1.53 16.58
CA THR A 168 -18.60 1.02 17.95
C THR A 168 -18.95 -0.49 17.92
N PRO A 169 -18.57 -1.29 18.93
CA PRO A 169 -18.76 -2.76 18.90
C PRO A 169 -20.21 -3.23 18.74
N ASP A 170 -21.15 -2.41 19.19
CA ASP A 170 -22.60 -2.59 19.22
C ASP A 170 -23.30 -2.17 17.92
N LYS A 171 -22.60 -1.47 17.01
CA LYS A 171 -23.18 -1.07 15.74
C LYS A 171 -23.31 -2.30 14.83
N GLU A 172 -24.52 -2.56 14.35
CA GLU A 172 -24.81 -3.63 13.39
C GLU A 172 -24.11 -3.31 12.07
N VAL A 173 -23.17 -4.15 11.63
CA VAL A 173 -22.40 -3.92 10.39
C VAL A 173 -22.77 -4.92 9.29
N TYR A 174 -23.25 -6.11 9.66
CA TYR A 174 -23.51 -7.18 8.69
C TYR A 174 -24.90 -7.82 8.88
N CYS A 175 -25.50 -8.28 7.78
CA CYS A 175 -26.71 -9.10 7.80
C CYS A 175 -26.37 -10.52 7.32
N SER A 176 -26.65 -11.54 8.13
CA SER A 176 -26.54 -12.94 7.72
C SER A 176 -27.85 -13.67 7.99
N ARG A 177 -28.42 -14.29 6.93
CA ARG A 177 -29.68 -15.05 7.00
C ARG A 177 -30.84 -14.27 7.65
N GLY A 178 -30.94 -12.98 7.33
CA GLY A 178 -31.98 -12.10 7.86
C GLY A 178 -31.76 -11.60 9.29
N LYS A 179 -30.65 -11.96 9.94
CA LYS A 179 -30.25 -11.41 11.24
C LYS A 179 -29.15 -10.37 11.06
N ARG A 180 -29.35 -9.22 11.69
CA ARG A 180 -28.31 -8.21 11.83
C ARG A 180 -27.31 -8.67 12.88
N LEU A 181 -26.03 -8.49 12.59
CA LEU A 181 -24.91 -8.95 13.39
C LEU A 181 -24.08 -7.75 13.80
N THR A 182 -23.74 -7.72 15.08
CA THR A 182 -22.75 -6.79 15.63
C THR A 182 -21.35 -7.38 15.49
N MET A 183 -20.32 -6.56 15.74
CA MET A 183 -18.94 -7.05 15.71
C MET A 183 -18.68 -8.13 16.78
N ALA A 184 -19.43 -8.12 17.87
CA ALA A 184 -19.37 -9.16 18.90
C ALA A 184 -19.85 -10.53 18.38
N ASP A 185 -20.91 -10.54 17.56
CA ASP A 185 -21.53 -11.78 17.03
C ASP A 185 -20.69 -12.47 15.95
N SER A 186 -19.90 -11.71 15.18
CA SER A 186 -19.11 -12.25 14.05
C SER A 186 -17.89 -13.05 14.50
N THR A 187 -17.36 -12.78 15.71
CA THR A 187 -16.20 -13.50 16.27
C THR A 187 -16.51 -14.97 16.59
N VAL A 188 -17.77 -15.31 16.87
CA VAL A 188 -18.23 -16.67 17.17
C VAL A 188 -18.49 -17.51 15.91
N SER A 189 -18.65 -16.85 14.74
CA SER A 189 -19.07 -17.50 13.49
C SER A 189 -17.91 -17.95 12.59
N SER A 190 -16.65 -17.66 12.96
CA SER A 190 -15.47 -18.03 12.16
C SER A 190 -15.12 -19.53 12.28
N ARG A 191 -16.01 -20.40 11.80
CA ARG A 191 -15.63 -21.76 11.42
C ARG A 191 -14.83 -21.70 10.11
N PRO A 192 -13.73 -22.45 9.98
CA PRO A 192 -12.93 -22.46 8.78
C PRO A 192 -13.74 -23.01 7.60
N TYR A 193 -13.75 -22.26 6.49
CA TYR A 193 -14.01 -22.78 5.15
C TYR A 193 -12.67 -23.10 4.48
#